data_AF-A0A241VK45-F1
#
_entry.id   AF-A0A241VK45-F1
#
_cell.length_a   1.000
_cell.length_b   1.000
_cell.length_c   1.000
_cell.angle_alpha   90.00
_cell.angle_beta   90.00
_cell.angle_gamma   90.00
#
_symmetry.space_group_name_H-M   'P 1'
#
loop_
_entity.id
_entity.type
_entity.pdbx_description
1 polymer ?
#
loop_
_entity_poly.entity_id
_entity_poly.type
_entity_poly.pdbx_seq_one_letter_code
_entity_poly.pdbx_strand_id
1 'polypeptide(L)'
;MVFADTEIPIDNNQLAEIQPLTKAEIQQLLSEMQQRQNQRIEEWGKTLKAEDFERTWLGRQLKKPKRQEVCGIYQGLVNETYALAQKNKLRLPKSDQQFLEDRDLFIQSLGYKDNIVDTKMGFNCRLR
;
A
#
# COMPACT_ATOMS: atom_id res chain seq x y z
N MET A 1 -24.38 4.12 52.30
CA MET A 1 -23.42 4.58 51.28
C MET A 1 -22.02 4.20 51.75
N VAL A 2 -21.50 3.07 51.28
CA VAL A 2 -20.06 2.79 51.18
C VAL A 2 -19.94 1.88 49.97
N PHE A 3 -19.16 2.31 48.98
CA PHE A 3 -19.00 1.68 47.68
C PHE A 3 -18.10 0.43 47.84
N ALA A 4 -18.50 -0.68 47.24
CA ALA A 4 -17.66 -1.87 47.14
C ALA A 4 -16.75 -1.71 45.91
N ASP A 5 -15.45 -1.69 46.14
CA ASP A 5 -14.43 -1.71 45.09
C ASP A 5 -14.44 -3.10 44.42
N THR A 6 -15.21 -3.22 43.34
CA THR A 6 -15.09 -4.36 42.41
C THR A 6 -13.85 -4.17 41.55
N GLU A 7 -12.77 -4.86 41.91
CA GLU A 7 -11.63 -5.10 41.03
C GLU A 7 -12.11 -5.96 39.85
N ILE A 8 -12.15 -5.35 38.66
CA ILE A 8 -12.40 -6.05 37.41
C ILE A 8 -11.13 -6.85 37.08
N PRO A 9 -11.20 -8.18 36.88
CA PRO A 9 -10.04 -8.93 36.41
C PRO A 9 -9.79 -8.50 34.96
N ILE A 10 -8.69 -7.81 34.73
CA ILE A 10 -8.19 -7.56 33.38
C ILE A 10 -7.74 -8.92 32.83
N ASP A 11 -8.58 -9.50 31.98
CA ASP A 11 -8.26 -10.68 31.20
C ASP A 11 -7.08 -10.35 30.28
N ASN A 12 -5.87 -10.75 30.71
CA ASN A 12 -4.61 -10.57 29.98
C ASN A 12 -4.54 -11.38 28.66
N ASN A 13 -5.61 -12.07 28.27
CA ASN A 13 -5.64 -12.96 27.10
C ASN A 13 -6.02 -12.27 25.77
N GLN A 14 -6.00 -10.93 25.71
CA GLN A 14 -6.16 -10.16 24.46
C GLN A 14 -4.91 -9.37 24.03
N LEU A 15 -3.73 -9.72 24.54
CA LEU A 15 -2.51 -9.51 23.76
C LEU A 15 -2.38 -10.72 22.83
N ALA A 16 -3.13 -10.70 21.72
CA ALA A 16 -2.90 -11.63 20.62
C ALA A 16 -1.40 -11.66 20.36
N GLU A 17 -0.77 -12.81 20.62
CA GLU A 17 0.66 -13.02 20.48
C GLU A 17 1.10 -12.44 19.13
N ILE A 18 1.82 -11.32 19.19
CA ILE A 18 2.20 -10.56 18.01
C ILE A 18 3.35 -11.33 17.35
N GLN A 19 3.01 -12.41 16.63
CA GLN A 19 3.97 -13.31 15.99
C GLN A 19 4.81 -12.55 14.95
N PRO A 20 6.12 -12.72 14.86
CA PRO A 20 6.93 -12.00 13.88
C PRO A 20 6.37 -12.17 12.44
N LEU A 21 6.25 -11.07 11.66
CA LEU A 21 5.84 -11.14 10.25
C LEU A 21 6.94 -11.89 9.50
N THR A 22 6.66 -13.11 9.12
CA THR A 22 7.53 -13.94 8.29
C THR A 22 7.61 -13.37 6.87
N LYS A 23 8.67 -13.74 6.14
CA LYS A 23 8.80 -13.43 4.71
C LYS A 23 7.56 -13.86 3.91
N ALA A 24 6.94 -14.97 4.30
CA ALA A 24 5.72 -15.47 3.68
C ALA A 24 4.53 -14.54 3.93
N GLU A 25 4.36 -14.04 5.15
CA GLU A 25 3.29 -13.07 5.46
C GLU A 25 3.53 -11.71 4.79
N ILE A 26 4.78 -11.27 4.65
CA ILE A 26 5.09 -10.08 3.84
C ILE A 26 4.67 -10.32 2.40
N GLN A 27 5.07 -11.43 1.77
CA GLN A 27 4.69 -11.76 0.40
C GLN A 27 3.18 -11.86 0.22
N GLN A 28 2.48 -12.46 1.19
CA GLN A 28 1.03 -12.53 1.19
C GLN A 28 0.40 -11.15 1.30
N LEU A 29 0.86 -10.30 2.23
CA LEU A 29 0.41 -8.91 2.35
C LEU A 29 0.65 -8.13 1.06
N LEU A 30 1.80 -8.31 0.42
CA LEU A 30 2.10 -7.71 -0.89
C LEU A 30 1.13 -8.16 -1.98
N SER A 31 0.83 -9.46 -2.03
CA SER A 31 -0.13 -10.02 -2.98
C SER A 31 -1.55 -9.50 -2.75
N GLU A 32 -2.04 -9.55 -1.52
CA GLU A 32 -3.37 -9.04 -1.14
C GLU A 32 -3.52 -7.54 -1.43
N MET A 33 -2.44 -6.78 -1.25
CA MET A 33 -2.41 -5.37 -1.61
C MET A 33 -2.39 -5.13 -3.11
N GLN A 34 -1.65 -5.93 -3.88
CA GLN A 34 -1.68 -5.84 -5.34
C GLN A 34 -3.07 -6.15 -5.88
N GLN A 35 -3.78 -7.10 -5.28
CA GLN A 35 -5.19 -7.36 -5.59
C GLN A 35 -6.07 -6.16 -5.25
N ARG A 36 -5.94 -5.59 -4.04
CA ARG A 36 -6.65 -4.36 -3.65
C ARG A 36 -6.34 -3.18 -4.59
N GLN A 37 -5.11 -3.09 -5.09
CA GLN A 37 -4.71 -2.08 -6.05
C GLN A 37 -5.48 -2.23 -7.36
N ASN A 38 -5.48 -3.44 -7.92
CA ASN A 38 -6.18 -3.75 -9.15
C ASN A 38 -7.67 -3.43 -9.01
N GLN A 39 -8.27 -3.80 -7.89
CA GLN A 39 -9.67 -3.48 -7.60
C GLN A 39 -9.91 -1.96 -7.54
N ARG A 40 -9.08 -1.20 -6.82
CA ARG A 40 -9.19 0.27 -6.76
C ARG A 40 -9.04 0.90 -8.14
N ILE A 41 -8.15 0.39 -8.98
CA ILE A 41 -7.96 0.85 -10.37
C ILE A 41 -9.18 0.50 -11.24
N GLU A 42 -9.75 -0.69 -11.09
CA GLU A 42 -10.96 -1.10 -11.81
C GLU A 42 -12.18 -0.26 -11.40
N GLU A 43 -12.38 -0.05 -10.09
CA GLU A 43 -13.46 0.78 -9.54
C GLU A 43 -13.30 2.24 -9.98
N TRP A 44 -12.10 2.78 -9.89
CA TRP A 44 -11.78 4.11 -10.42
C TRP A 44 -12.06 4.19 -11.93
N GLY A 45 -11.67 3.16 -12.70
CA GLY A 45 -11.88 3.09 -14.14
C GLY A 45 -13.36 3.13 -14.55
N LYS A 46 -14.26 2.57 -13.73
CA LYS A 46 -15.72 2.63 -13.94
C LYS A 46 -16.29 4.05 -13.79
N THR A 47 -15.57 4.97 -13.14
CA THR A 47 -16.02 6.36 -12.96
C THR A 47 -15.67 7.26 -14.14
N LEU A 48 -14.86 6.77 -15.08
CA LEU A 48 -14.34 7.57 -16.20
C LEU A 48 -15.42 7.90 -17.22
N LYS A 49 -15.39 9.13 -17.70
CA LYS A 49 -16.29 9.65 -18.74
C LYS A 49 -15.52 10.07 -19.98
N ALA A 50 -16.22 10.33 -21.08
CA ALA A 50 -15.58 10.70 -22.34
C ALA A 50 -14.73 11.98 -22.22
N GLU A 51 -15.16 12.93 -21.39
CA GLU A 51 -14.49 14.20 -21.11
C GLU A 51 -13.20 14.06 -20.29
N ASP A 52 -12.97 12.92 -19.65
CA ASP A 52 -11.75 12.62 -18.90
C ASP A 52 -10.55 12.30 -19.82
N PHE A 53 -10.83 12.12 -21.11
CA PHE A 53 -9.83 11.80 -22.12
C PHE A 53 -9.54 13.00 -23.03
N GLU A 54 -8.30 13.07 -23.50
CA GLU A 54 -7.84 13.98 -24.54
C GLU A 54 -7.36 13.17 -25.75
N ARG A 55 -7.51 13.76 -26.94
CA ARG A 55 -7.05 13.15 -28.19
C ARG A 55 -5.59 13.53 -28.42
N THR A 56 -4.76 12.54 -28.73
CA THR A 56 -3.37 12.70 -29.14
C THR A 56 -3.16 12.12 -30.52
N TRP A 57 -1.98 12.35 -31.09
CA TRP A 57 -1.56 11.71 -32.34
C TRP A 57 -1.48 10.18 -32.23
N LEU A 58 -1.33 9.62 -31.02
CA LEU A 58 -1.27 8.19 -30.73
C LEU A 58 -2.63 7.58 -30.32
N GLY A 59 -3.70 8.37 -30.22
CA GLY A 59 -5.05 7.89 -29.85
C GLY A 59 -5.74 8.75 -28.80
N ARG A 60 -6.42 8.11 -27.83
CA ARG A 60 -6.99 8.79 -26.66
C ARG A 60 -6.13 8.47 -25.44
N GLN A 61 -5.86 9.49 -24.63
CA GLN A 61 -5.19 9.32 -23.35
C GLN A 61 -5.98 10.02 -22.25
N LEU A 62 -5.81 9.56 -21.01
CA LEU A 62 -6.35 10.25 -19.84
C LEU A 62 -5.75 11.65 -19.73
N LYS A 63 -6.55 12.66 -19.40
CA LYS A 63 -6.05 14.00 -19.09
C LYS A 63 -5.15 13.97 -17.86
N LYS A 64 -4.27 14.97 -17.74
CA LYS A 64 -3.31 15.10 -16.63
C LYS A 64 -3.93 14.89 -15.23
N PRO A 65 -5.09 15.48 -14.87
CA PRO A 65 -5.69 15.28 -13.55
C PRO A 65 -6.03 13.80 -13.28
N LYS A 66 -6.58 13.10 -14.27
CA LYS A 66 -6.90 11.68 -14.15
C LYS A 66 -5.66 10.79 -14.08
N ARG A 67 -4.59 11.14 -14.81
CA ARG A 67 -3.29 10.46 -14.65
C ARG A 67 -2.75 10.62 -13.22
N GLN A 68 -2.94 11.79 -12.61
CA GLN A 68 -2.54 12.04 -11.21
C GLN A 68 -3.39 11.24 -10.21
N GLU A 69 -4.69 11.08 -10.45
CA GLU A 69 -5.55 10.21 -9.62
C GLU A 69 -5.03 8.77 -9.61
N VAL A 70 -4.71 8.21 -10.78
CA VAL A 70 -4.11 6.87 -10.90
C VAL A 70 -2.80 6.79 -10.12
N CYS A 71 -1.89 7.75 -10.30
CA CYS A 71 -0.64 7.75 -9.55
C CYS A 71 -0.87 7.88 -8.04
N GLY A 72 -1.92 8.58 -7.62
CA GLY A 72 -2.36 8.65 -6.23
C GLY A 72 -2.79 7.29 -5.67
N ILE A 73 -3.45 6.45 -6.47
CA ILE A 73 -3.83 5.08 -6.07
C ILE A 73 -2.59 4.23 -5.82
N TYR A 74 -1.62 4.24 -6.75
CA TYR A 74 -0.35 3.52 -6.58
C TYR A 74 0.44 4.02 -5.37
N GLN A 75 0.57 5.34 -5.24
CA GLN A 75 1.27 5.99 -4.14
C GLN A 75 0.64 5.68 -2.79
N GLY A 76 -0.70 5.74 -2.71
CA GLY A 76 -1.46 5.45 -1.50
C GLY A 76 -1.21 4.04 -1.00
N LEU A 77 -1.22 3.05 -1.90
CA LEU A 77 -0.93 1.67 -1.52
C LEU A 77 0.47 1.52 -0.93
N VAL A 78 1.50 2.03 -1.61
CA VAL A 78 2.89 1.98 -1.13
C VAL A 78 3.04 2.69 0.21
N ASN A 79 2.36 3.82 0.41
CA ASN A 79 2.32 4.52 1.70
C ASN A 79 1.72 3.64 2.79
N GLU A 80 0.56 3.04 2.54
CA GLU A 80 -0.14 2.14 3.46
C GLU A 80 0.74 0.93 3.83
N THR A 81 1.37 0.29 2.84
CA THR A 81 2.28 -0.84 3.10
C THR A 81 3.47 -0.44 3.92
N TYR A 82 4.15 0.65 3.53
CA TYR A 82 5.36 1.08 4.19
C TYR A 82 5.07 1.43 5.65
N ALA A 83 3.96 2.12 5.91
CA ALA A 83 3.51 2.42 7.27
C ALA A 83 3.22 1.14 8.08
N LEU A 84 2.57 0.14 7.47
CA LEU A 84 2.32 -1.15 8.12
C LEU A 84 3.62 -1.90 8.43
N ALA A 85 4.55 -1.95 7.49
CA ALA A 85 5.84 -2.60 7.65
C ALA A 85 6.69 -1.91 8.73
N GLN A 86 6.71 -0.57 8.75
CA GLN A 86 7.39 0.21 9.79
C GLN A 86 6.81 -0.04 11.18
N LYS A 87 5.48 -0.07 11.33
CA LYS A 87 4.81 -0.41 12.60
C LYS A 87 5.17 -1.80 13.11
N ASN A 88 5.53 -2.71 12.21
CA ASN A 88 5.89 -4.09 12.52
C ASN A 88 7.39 -4.36 12.33
N LYS A 89 8.24 -3.33 12.23
CA LYS A 89 9.67 -3.52 11.91
C LYS A 89 10.39 -4.46 12.88
N LEU A 90 10.10 -4.35 14.18
CA LEU A 90 10.70 -5.18 15.23
C LEU A 90 10.32 -6.67 15.14
N ARG A 91 9.25 -6.98 14.40
CA ARG A 91 8.80 -8.34 14.10
C ARG A 91 9.55 -8.96 12.92
N LEU A 92 10.36 -8.20 12.19
CA LEU A 92 11.12 -8.71 11.05
C LEU A 92 12.54 -9.11 11.47
N PRO A 93 13.14 -10.13 10.82
CA PRO A 93 14.57 -10.40 10.94
C PRO A 93 15.40 -9.15 10.66
N LYS A 94 16.56 -8.97 11.33
CA LYS A 94 17.41 -7.78 11.14
C LYS A 94 17.82 -7.56 9.67
N SER A 95 18.01 -8.63 8.89
CA SER A 95 18.27 -8.56 7.44
C SER A 95 17.14 -7.87 6.67
N ASP A 96 15.90 -8.08 7.12
CA ASP A 96 14.69 -7.61 6.46
C ASP A 96 14.27 -6.23 6.99
N GLN A 97 14.84 -5.81 8.11
CA GLN A 97 14.66 -4.45 8.62
C GLN A 97 15.39 -3.40 7.75
N GLN A 98 16.44 -3.80 7.04
CA GLN A 98 17.31 -2.89 6.29
C GLN A 98 16.57 -2.21 5.13
N PHE A 99 15.71 -2.92 4.40
CA PHE A 99 14.93 -2.33 3.32
C PHE A 99 13.82 -1.38 3.81
N LEU A 100 13.53 -1.34 5.12
CA LEU A 100 12.58 -0.40 5.70
C LEU A 100 13.23 0.91 6.17
N GLU A 101 14.56 0.98 6.19
CA GLU A 101 15.31 2.19 6.58
C GLU A 101 15.22 3.30 5.54
N ASP A 102 15.08 2.90 4.28
CA ASP A 102 14.94 3.79 3.15
C ASP A 102 13.68 3.42 2.36
N ARG A 103 12.87 4.43 2.06
CA ARG A 103 11.61 4.27 1.35
C ARG A 103 11.80 3.88 -0.11
N ASP A 104 12.85 4.37 -0.76
CA ASP A 104 13.21 3.98 -2.12
C ASP A 104 13.67 2.52 -2.16
N LEU A 105 14.45 2.08 -1.16
CA LEU A 105 14.82 0.67 -1.03
C LEU A 105 13.59 -0.22 -0.80
N PHE A 106 12.65 0.24 0.03
CA PHE A 106 11.39 -0.45 0.22
C PHE A 106 10.61 -0.57 -1.10
N ILE A 107 10.44 0.54 -1.84
CA ILE A 107 9.73 0.55 -3.13
C ILE A 107 10.40 -0.41 -4.13
N GLN A 108 11.74 -0.40 -4.20
CA GLN A 108 12.50 -1.29 -5.07
C GLN A 108 12.34 -2.76 -4.67
N SER A 109 12.23 -3.06 -3.37
CA SER A 109 11.97 -4.41 -2.87
C SER A 109 10.62 -4.98 -3.34
N LEU A 110 9.67 -4.10 -3.68
CA LEU A 110 8.38 -4.48 -4.27
C LEU A 110 8.48 -4.82 -5.77
N GLY A 111 9.66 -4.67 -6.38
CA GLY A 111 9.91 -4.93 -7.79
C GLY A 111 9.76 -3.70 -8.70
N TYR A 112 9.51 -2.52 -8.14
CA TYR A 112 9.47 -1.28 -8.92
C TYR A 112 10.88 -0.77 -9.21
N LYS A 113 11.30 -0.85 -10.47
CA LYS A 113 12.59 -0.29 -10.90
C LYS A 113 12.50 1.24 -10.97
N ASP A 114 13.50 1.93 -10.42
CA ASP A 114 13.59 3.40 -10.40
C ASP A 114 12.36 4.11 -9.81
N ASN A 115 11.63 3.41 -8.94
CA ASN A 115 10.34 3.82 -8.38
C ASN A 115 9.28 4.10 -9.47
N ILE A 116 9.36 3.43 -10.62
CA ILE A 116 8.43 3.60 -11.73
C ILE A 116 7.42 2.45 -11.75
N VAL A 117 6.15 2.83 -11.79
CA VAL A 117 5.03 1.94 -12.11
C VAL A 117 4.70 2.10 -13.59
N ASP A 118 4.81 1.01 -14.34
CA ASP A 118 4.24 0.88 -15.67
C ASP A 118 2.74 0.59 -15.55
N THR A 119 1.91 1.61 -15.75
CA THR A 119 0.46 1.51 -15.55
C THR A 119 -0.24 0.73 -16.66
N LYS A 120 0.44 0.46 -17.78
CA LYS A 120 -0.17 -0.05 -19.03
C LYS A 120 -1.26 0.85 -19.63
N MET A 121 -1.48 2.06 -19.09
CA MET A 121 -2.47 3.03 -19.58
C MET A 121 -1.87 4.12 -20.49
N GLY A 122 -0.65 3.88 -21.01
CA GLY A 122 0.05 4.85 -21.86
C GLY A 122 0.79 5.96 -21.10
N PHE A 123 0.93 5.84 -19.78
CA PHE A 123 1.78 6.70 -18.96
C PHE A 123 2.36 5.94 -17.77
N ASN A 124 3.40 6.50 -17.15
CA ASN A 124 4.05 5.93 -15.98
C ASN A 124 3.78 6.79 -14.74
N CYS A 125 3.76 6.15 -13.58
CA CYS A 125 3.72 6.84 -12.29
C CYS A 125 5.06 6.70 -11.57
N ARG A 126 5.59 7.79 -11.03
CA ARG A 126 6.78 7.77 -10.18
C ARG A 126 6.35 7.79 -8.72
N LEU A 127 6.74 6.75 -7.98
CA LEU A 127 6.54 6.63 -6.55
C LEU A 127 7.57 7.47 -5.80
N ARG A 128 7.14 8.00 -4.66
CA ARG A 128 7.96 8.78 -3.72
C ARG A 128 7.77 8.27 -2.30
#